data_AF-A0AAD0L7V9-F1
#
_entry.id   AF-A0AAD0L7V9-F1
#
_cell.length_a   1.000
_cell.length_b   1.000
_cell.length_c   1.000
_cell.angle_alpha   90.00
_cell.angle_beta   90.00
_cell.angle_gamma   90.00
#
_symmetry.space_group_name_H-M   'P 1'
#
loop_
_entity.id
_entity.type
_entity.pdbx_description
1 polymer ?
#
loop_
_entity_poly.entity_id
_entity_poly.type
_entity_poly.pdbx_seq_one_letter_code
_entity_poly.pdbx_strand_id
1 'polypeptide(L)'
;MSQTQTQTLPPSGLKQWWLKWRFHFNILLILIPLGFMPKYFADASLFRGDSGLGANVVKDIQVDRWRLDLAELRDEAPRADGPAGHFKVFNAALCQTCTEGAKAIYLRIGKPRNLRAAGSIFFGSPYRMSTSLPIPPRTRPDAEIWITIEGWDGSMHQASVPLAKASPATVAWLEKQGGK
;
A
#
# COMPACT_ATOMS: atom_id res chain seq x y z
N MET A 1 49.09 -50.24 44.73
CA MET A 1 48.66 -48.93 44.20
C MET A 1 47.52 -49.19 43.24
N SER A 2 46.28 -48.93 43.66
CA SER A 2 45.08 -49.21 42.86
C SER A 2 44.89 -48.11 41.79
N GLN A 3 44.82 -48.50 40.52
CA GLN A 3 44.52 -47.58 39.43
C GLN A 3 43.00 -47.38 39.34
N THR A 4 42.55 -46.16 39.57
CA THR A 4 41.16 -45.76 39.39
C THR A 4 40.88 -45.60 37.90
N GLN A 5 40.23 -46.58 37.26
CA GLN A 5 39.76 -46.45 35.88
C GLN A 5 38.64 -45.40 35.82
N THR A 6 38.94 -44.26 35.21
CA THR A 6 37.94 -43.23 34.92
C THR A 6 37.13 -43.67 33.71
N GLN A 7 35.90 -44.15 33.93
CA GLN A 7 34.98 -44.46 32.84
C GLN A 7 34.51 -43.15 32.17
N THR A 8 34.99 -42.87 30.97
CA THR A 8 34.49 -41.78 30.14
C THR A 8 33.15 -42.19 29.52
N LEU A 9 32.06 -41.55 29.92
CA LEU A 9 30.75 -41.71 29.30
C LEU A 9 30.83 -41.49 27.78
N PRO A 10 30.22 -42.36 26.94
CA PRO A 10 30.28 -42.21 25.50
C PRO A 10 29.63 -40.87 25.08
N PRO A 11 30.22 -40.15 24.12
CA PRO A 11 29.70 -38.86 23.70
C PRO A 11 28.30 -39.02 23.10
N SER A 12 27.33 -38.25 23.62
CA SER A 12 25.97 -38.19 23.10
C SER A 12 25.97 -37.76 21.63
N GLY A 13 25.42 -38.58 20.74
CA GLY A 13 25.29 -38.28 19.30
C GLY A 13 24.50 -37.00 19.02
N LEU A 14 23.54 -36.67 19.89
CA LEU A 14 22.78 -35.41 19.84
C LEU A 14 23.68 -34.19 20.09
N LYS A 15 24.61 -34.29 21.05
CA LYS A 15 25.58 -33.22 21.36
C LYS A 15 26.53 -32.97 20.19
N GLN A 16 27.01 -34.04 19.54
CA GLN A 16 27.89 -33.91 18.37
C GLN A 16 27.15 -33.32 17.15
N TRP A 17 25.90 -33.74 16.92
CA TRP A 17 25.06 -33.17 15.87
C TRP A 17 24.78 -31.68 16.13
N TRP A 18 24.42 -31.31 17.36
CA TRP A 18 24.22 -29.91 17.74
C TRP A 18 25.47 -29.06 17.54
N LEU A 19 26.64 -29.52 18.00
CA LEU A 19 27.89 -28.77 17.84
C LEU A 19 28.29 -28.61 16.37
N LYS A 20 27.97 -29.58 15.51
CA LYS A 20 28.16 -29.52 14.05
C LYS A 20 27.23 -28.50 13.40
N TRP A 21 25.96 -28.47 13.79
CA TRP A 21 24.93 -27.63 13.14
C TRP A 21 24.81 -26.23 13.72
N ARG A 22 25.27 -25.99 14.95
CA ARG A 22 25.28 -24.69 15.62
C ARG A 22 25.81 -23.56 14.73
N PHE A 23 26.92 -23.79 14.03
CA PHE A 23 27.53 -22.77 13.17
C PHE A 23 26.62 -22.39 12.00
N HIS A 24 26.01 -23.38 11.33
CA HIS A 24 25.07 -23.15 10.24
C HIS A 24 23.81 -22.43 10.71
N PHE A 25 23.28 -22.76 11.89
CA PHE A 25 22.15 -22.02 12.48
C PHE A 25 22.48 -20.55 12.78
N ASN A 26 23.70 -20.26 13.28
CA ASN A 26 24.13 -18.87 13.49
C ASN A 26 24.26 -18.10 12.18
N ILE A 27 24.78 -18.74 11.12
CA ILE A 27 24.83 -18.14 9.78
C ILE A 27 23.41 -17.85 9.28
N LEU A 28 22.49 -18.81 9.37
CA LEU A 28 21.11 -18.64 8.95
C LEU A 28 20.43 -17.49 9.72
N LEU A 29 20.71 -17.35 11.01
CA LEU A 29 20.17 -16.27 11.84
C LEU A 29 20.56 -14.87 11.33
N ILE A 30 21.72 -14.74 10.67
CA ILE A 30 22.16 -13.49 10.04
C ILE A 30 21.63 -13.37 8.61
N LEU A 31 21.72 -14.45 7.82
CA LEU A 31 21.35 -14.43 6.40
C LEU A 31 19.86 -14.21 6.18
N ILE A 32 19.00 -14.75 7.06
CA ILE A 32 17.54 -14.61 6.93
C ILE A 32 17.13 -13.13 6.96
N PRO A 33 17.44 -12.33 8.01
CA PRO A 33 17.15 -10.90 8.01
C PRO A 33 17.77 -10.15 6.82
N LEU A 34 19.02 -10.45 6.46
CA LEU A 34 19.69 -9.83 5.31
C LEU A 34 18.95 -10.08 4.00
N GLY A 35 18.41 -11.28 3.79
CA GLY A 35 17.61 -11.60 2.62
C GLY A 35 16.31 -10.79 2.52
N PHE A 36 15.71 -10.41 3.66
CA PHE A 36 14.48 -9.59 3.69
C PHE A 36 14.73 -8.08 3.67
N MET A 37 15.96 -7.62 3.98
CA MET A 37 16.29 -6.19 4.05
C MET A 37 15.91 -5.39 2.79
N PRO A 38 16.20 -5.83 1.55
CA PRO A 38 15.87 -5.05 0.36
C PRO A 38 14.38 -4.72 0.24
N LYS A 39 13.51 -5.71 0.48
CA LYS A 39 12.05 -5.51 0.47
C LYS A 39 11.61 -4.58 1.58
N TYR A 40 12.15 -4.77 2.80
CA TYR A 40 11.84 -3.91 3.93
C TYR A 40 12.17 -2.44 3.63
N PHE A 41 13.37 -2.15 3.09
CA PHE A 41 13.76 -0.78 2.77
C PHE A 41 12.96 -0.18 1.61
N ALA A 42 12.64 -0.98 0.58
CA ALA A 42 11.75 -0.53 -0.48
C ALA A 42 10.37 -0.16 0.09
N ASP A 43 9.80 -1.02 0.92
CA ASP A 43 8.51 -0.79 1.58
C ASP A 43 8.55 0.44 2.50
N ALA A 44 9.63 0.63 3.26
CA ALA A 44 9.83 1.78 4.13
C ALA A 44 9.98 3.09 3.32
N SER A 45 10.76 3.08 2.24
CA SER A 45 10.94 4.24 1.36
C SER A 45 9.63 4.65 0.66
N LEU A 46 8.80 3.68 0.28
CA LEU A 46 7.49 3.91 -0.33
C LEU A 46 6.51 4.51 0.67
N PHE A 47 6.48 3.97 1.90
CA PHE A 47 5.63 4.50 2.96
C PHE A 47 6.02 5.94 3.33
N ARG A 48 7.31 6.20 3.56
CA ARG A 48 7.82 7.55 3.87
C ARG A 48 7.68 8.52 2.70
N GLY A 49 7.83 8.03 1.48
CA GLY A 49 7.69 8.82 0.26
C GLY A 49 8.94 9.17 -0.48
N ASP A 50 10.07 8.66 -0.02
CA ASP A 50 11.38 8.84 -0.64
C ASP A 50 11.41 8.27 -2.07
N SER A 51 10.50 7.34 -2.40
CA SER A 51 10.34 6.73 -3.74
C SER A 51 9.18 7.31 -4.56
N GLY A 52 8.58 8.43 -4.12
CA GLY A 52 7.47 9.09 -4.81
C GLY A 52 6.08 8.70 -4.29
N LEU A 53 5.04 8.90 -5.12
CA LEU A 53 3.64 8.68 -4.72
C LEU A 53 3.23 7.22 -4.69
N GLY A 54 3.86 6.36 -5.48
CA GLY A 54 3.52 4.94 -5.55
C GLY A 54 3.58 4.41 -6.97
N ALA A 55 2.79 3.38 -7.26
CA ALA A 55 2.70 2.76 -8.56
C ALA A 55 1.64 3.43 -9.45
N ASN A 56 1.75 3.20 -10.77
CA ASN A 56 0.75 3.61 -11.77
C ASN A 56 0.32 5.08 -11.63
N VAL A 57 1.31 5.98 -11.57
CA VAL A 57 1.09 7.42 -11.38
C VAL A 57 0.31 8.00 -12.55
N VAL A 58 -0.86 8.54 -12.27
CA VAL A 58 -1.66 9.36 -13.18
C VAL A 58 -1.35 10.82 -12.89
N LYS A 59 -0.64 11.45 -13.82
CA LYS A 59 -0.19 12.84 -13.68
C LYS A 59 -1.21 13.83 -14.20
N ASP A 60 -1.08 15.06 -13.71
CA ASP A 60 -1.69 16.27 -14.27
C ASP A 60 -3.23 16.17 -14.39
N ILE A 61 -3.88 15.57 -13.38
CA ILE A 61 -5.34 15.49 -13.34
C ILE A 61 -5.89 16.87 -13.01
N GLN A 62 -6.52 17.51 -14.00
CA GLN A 62 -7.15 18.80 -13.83
C GLN A 62 -8.50 18.65 -13.10
N VAL A 63 -8.65 19.35 -11.99
CA VAL A 63 -9.90 19.49 -11.24
C VAL A 63 -10.20 20.98 -11.13
N ASP A 64 -10.95 21.52 -12.08
CA ASP A 64 -11.20 22.97 -12.21
C ASP A 64 -9.89 23.78 -12.25
N ARG A 65 -9.57 24.58 -11.23
CA ARG A 65 -8.30 25.33 -11.13
C ARG A 65 -7.14 24.54 -10.49
N TRP A 66 -7.45 23.43 -9.82
CA TRP A 66 -6.45 22.57 -9.18
C TRP A 66 -5.93 21.54 -10.17
N ARG A 67 -4.69 21.12 -9.94
CA ARG A 67 -4.09 20.00 -10.65
C ARG A 67 -3.44 19.09 -9.64
N LEU A 68 -3.59 17.78 -9.80
CA LEU A 68 -2.98 16.80 -8.91
C LEU A 68 -2.49 15.56 -9.65
N ASP A 69 -1.48 14.93 -9.05
CA ASP A 69 -1.05 13.59 -9.40
C ASP A 69 -1.69 12.61 -8.43
N LEU A 70 -2.07 11.43 -8.95
CA LEU A 70 -2.67 10.35 -8.18
C LEU A 70 -1.92 9.04 -8.46
N ALA A 71 -1.65 8.25 -7.43
CA ALA A 71 -1.01 6.95 -7.57
C ALA A 71 -1.64 5.95 -6.60
N GLU A 72 -1.75 4.69 -7.00
CA GLU A 72 -1.98 3.64 -6.01
C GLU A 72 -0.70 3.41 -5.21
N LEU A 73 -0.80 3.12 -3.91
CA LEU A 73 0.39 2.93 -3.09
C LEU A 73 1.25 1.77 -3.61
N ARG A 74 0.61 0.65 -3.98
CA ARG A 74 1.27 -0.58 -4.45
C ARG A 74 0.51 -1.15 -5.63
N ASP A 75 1.24 -1.71 -6.60
CA ASP A 75 0.69 -2.50 -7.71
C ASP A 75 0.33 -3.92 -7.24
N GLU A 76 -0.68 -4.00 -6.38
CA GLU A 76 -1.16 -5.24 -5.72
C GLU A 76 -2.69 -5.26 -5.71
N ALA A 77 -3.32 -6.42 -5.49
CA ALA A 77 -4.78 -6.47 -5.32
C ALA A 77 -5.24 -5.64 -4.09
N PRO A 78 -6.50 -5.17 -4.05
CA PRO A 78 -7.10 -4.62 -2.84
C PRO A 78 -6.95 -5.58 -1.65
N ARG A 79 -6.68 -5.04 -0.47
CA ARG A 79 -6.52 -5.84 0.74
C ARG A 79 -7.85 -5.97 1.46
N ALA A 80 -8.14 -7.18 1.96
CA ALA A 80 -9.28 -7.41 2.83
C ALA A 80 -9.03 -6.78 4.21
N ASP A 81 -10.02 -6.07 4.73
CA ASP A 81 -10.05 -5.48 6.07
C ASP A 81 -11.22 -6.09 6.88
N GLY A 82 -11.22 -7.42 6.94
CA GLY A 82 -12.25 -8.19 7.63
C GLY A 82 -13.68 -7.88 7.14
N PRO A 83 -14.65 -7.68 8.05
CA PRO A 83 -16.03 -7.36 7.68
C PRO A 83 -16.21 -6.04 6.93
N ALA A 84 -15.22 -5.12 6.97
CA ALA A 84 -15.30 -3.84 6.29
C ALA A 84 -15.14 -3.97 4.75
N GLY A 85 -14.72 -5.13 4.25
CA GLY A 85 -14.58 -5.41 2.83
C GLY A 85 -13.15 -5.21 2.33
N HIS A 86 -13.00 -4.84 1.06
CA HIS A 86 -11.69 -4.67 0.42
C HIS A 86 -11.36 -3.19 0.23
N PHE A 87 -10.10 -2.84 0.47
CA PHE A 87 -9.61 -1.47 0.37
C PHE A 87 -8.35 -1.38 -0.48
N LYS A 88 -8.21 -0.24 -1.13
CA LYS A 88 -7.04 0.13 -1.92
C LYS A 88 -6.50 1.47 -1.47
N VAL A 89 -5.22 1.51 -1.13
CA VAL A 89 -4.58 2.76 -0.69
C VAL A 89 -4.13 3.56 -1.91
N PHE A 90 -4.48 4.84 -1.93
CA PHE A 90 -4.04 5.81 -2.93
C PHE A 90 -3.32 6.97 -2.26
N ASN A 91 -2.31 7.48 -2.94
CA ASN A 91 -1.63 8.73 -2.62
C ASN A 91 -1.94 9.78 -3.69
N ALA A 92 -2.04 11.03 -3.27
CA ALA A 92 -2.16 12.16 -4.18
C ALA A 92 -1.19 13.29 -3.80
N ALA A 93 -0.91 14.16 -4.76
CA ALA A 93 -0.19 15.40 -4.56
C ALA A 93 -0.80 16.50 -5.41
N LEU A 94 -1.20 17.61 -4.78
CA LEU A 94 -1.54 18.83 -5.50
C LEU A 94 -0.27 19.43 -6.12
N CYS A 95 -0.47 20.17 -7.22
CA CYS A 95 0.62 20.93 -7.82
C CYS A 95 1.13 22.01 -6.86
N GLN A 96 2.42 22.34 -6.97
CA GLN A 96 3.12 23.22 -6.03
C GLN A 96 2.50 24.61 -5.87
N THR A 97 1.82 25.11 -6.90
CA THR A 97 1.33 26.49 -6.97
C THR A 97 -0.19 26.61 -6.96
N CYS A 98 -0.94 25.51 -6.91
CA CYS A 98 -2.40 25.52 -7.02
C CYS A 98 -3.11 25.05 -5.75
N THR A 99 -2.45 24.94 -4.61
CA THR A 99 -3.07 24.45 -3.36
C THR A 99 -4.06 25.44 -2.73
N GLU A 100 -3.97 26.72 -3.10
CA GLU A 100 -4.79 27.77 -2.50
C GLU A 100 -6.29 27.50 -2.66
N GLY A 101 -7.03 27.73 -1.57
CA GLY A 101 -8.48 27.59 -1.52
C GLY A 101 -9.01 26.15 -1.48
N ALA A 102 -8.17 25.11 -1.58
CA ALA A 102 -8.60 23.74 -1.32
C ALA A 102 -8.76 23.50 0.18
N LYS A 103 -9.94 23.00 0.59
CA LYS A 103 -10.24 22.62 1.97
C LYS A 103 -10.06 21.13 2.21
N ALA A 104 -10.58 20.30 1.30
CA ALA A 104 -10.50 18.85 1.40
C ALA A 104 -10.53 18.20 0.01
N ILE A 105 -9.89 17.04 -0.11
CA ILE A 105 -9.89 16.22 -1.33
C ILE A 105 -10.42 14.84 -0.98
N TYR A 106 -11.30 14.31 -1.83
CA TYR A 106 -11.95 13.03 -1.65
C TYR A 106 -11.75 12.15 -2.87
N LEU A 107 -11.77 10.84 -2.65
CA LEU A 107 -11.69 9.81 -3.68
C LEU A 107 -12.86 8.84 -3.57
N ARG A 108 -13.44 8.47 -4.70
CA ARG A 108 -14.56 7.54 -4.75
C ARG A 108 -14.55 6.71 -6.02
N ILE A 109 -15.04 5.46 -5.96
CA ILE A 109 -15.44 4.71 -7.16
C ILE A 109 -16.86 5.14 -7.57
N GLY A 110 -16.98 5.63 -8.80
CA GLY A 110 -18.22 6.18 -9.37
C GLY A 110 -18.53 7.61 -8.92
N LYS A 111 -19.32 8.31 -9.73
CA LYS A 111 -19.61 9.74 -9.55
C LYS A 111 -20.34 10.04 -8.23
N PRO A 112 -19.79 10.91 -7.37
CA PRO A 112 -20.52 11.39 -6.20
C PRO A 112 -21.65 12.33 -6.59
N ARG A 113 -22.82 12.15 -5.95
CA ARG A 113 -24.00 13.03 -6.13
C ARG A 113 -23.93 14.32 -5.31
N ASN A 114 -23.13 14.33 -4.25
CA ASN A 114 -22.96 15.46 -3.32
C ASN A 114 -21.71 15.24 -2.46
N LEU A 115 -21.33 16.27 -1.70
CA LEU A 115 -20.15 16.25 -0.84
C LEU A 115 -20.21 15.18 0.27
N ARG A 116 -21.39 14.95 0.88
CA ARG A 116 -21.56 13.88 1.88
C ARG A 116 -21.29 12.48 1.32
N ALA A 117 -21.41 12.32 0.00
CA ALA A 117 -21.14 11.08 -0.70
C ALA A 117 -19.80 11.13 -1.47
N ALA A 118 -18.93 12.12 -1.23
CA ALA A 118 -17.69 12.33 -1.98
C ALA A 118 -16.65 11.20 -1.86
N GLY A 119 -16.82 10.30 -0.88
CA GLY A 119 -16.00 9.10 -0.71
C GLY A 119 -15.01 9.22 0.44
N SER A 120 -13.86 8.57 0.31
CA SER A 120 -12.80 8.60 1.32
C SER A 120 -12.02 9.90 1.20
N ILE A 121 -11.81 10.59 2.32
CA ILE A 121 -11.04 11.83 2.36
C ILE A 121 -9.53 11.51 2.36
N PHE A 122 -8.75 12.36 1.70
CA PHE A 122 -7.29 12.33 1.77
C PHE A 122 -6.78 13.03 3.03
N PHE A 123 -5.78 12.44 3.66
CA PHE A 123 -5.11 12.99 4.84
C PHE A 123 -3.61 13.17 4.59
N GLY A 124 -3.01 14.18 5.22
CA GLY A 124 -1.58 14.48 5.11
C GLY A 124 -1.32 15.87 4.54
N SER A 125 -0.10 16.09 4.05
CA SER A 125 0.27 17.37 3.44
C SER A 125 -0.37 17.51 2.04
N PRO A 126 -0.62 18.73 1.55
CA PRO A 126 -1.13 18.96 0.19
C PRO A 126 -0.28 18.32 -0.93
N TYR A 127 1.01 18.12 -0.68
CA TYR A 127 1.98 17.57 -1.64
C TYR A 127 2.21 16.07 -1.49
N ARG A 128 1.59 15.46 -0.47
CA ARG A 128 1.63 14.02 -0.21
C ARG A 128 0.53 13.71 0.79
N MET A 129 -0.60 13.27 0.25
CA MET A 129 -1.76 12.86 1.02
C MET A 129 -2.12 11.42 0.68
N SER A 130 -2.74 10.72 1.61
CA SER A 130 -3.11 9.31 1.47
C SER A 130 -4.56 9.10 1.85
N THR A 131 -5.21 8.15 1.18
CA THR A 131 -6.56 7.69 1.54
C THR A 131 -6.67 6.18 1.34
N SER A 132 -7.54 5.55 2.12
CA SER A 132 -7.92 4.15 1.95
C SER A 132 -9.28 4.11 1.24
N LEU A 133 -9.28 3.81 -0.05
CA LEU A 133 -10.46 3.77 -0.89
C LEU A 133 -11.16 2.41 -0.74
N PRO A 134 -12.41 2.35 -0.26
CA PRO A 134 -13.19 1.12 -0.29
C PRO A 134 -13.44 0.69 -1.74
N ILE A 135 -13.36 -0.61 -2.00
CA ILE A 135 -13.70 -1.24 -3.29
C ILE A 135 -15.03 -1.99 -3.13
N PRO A 136 -16.18 -1.39 -3.52
CA PRO A 136 -17.47 -2.05 -3.42
C PRO A 136 -17.50 -3.41 -4.15
N PRO A 137 -18.19 -4.44 -3.63
CA PRO A 137 -18.24 -5.76 -4.25
C PRO A 137 -18.78 -5.77 -5.68
N ARG A 138 -19.65 -4.82 -6.02
CA ARG A 138 -20.26 -4.66 -7.36
C ARG A 138 -19.51 -3.66 -8.25
N THR A 139 -18.26 -3.33 -7.92
CA THR A 139 -17.43 -2.47 -8.76
C THR A 139 -17.16 -3.19 -10.08
N ARG A 140 -17.42 -2.51 -11.19
CA ARG A 140 -17.14 -3.04 -12.52
C ARG A 140 -15.67 -2.77 -12.89
N PRO A 141 -15.02 -3.65 -13.68
CA PRO A 141 -13.67 -3.42 -14.19
C PRO A 141 -13.51 -2.10 -14.98
N ASP A 142 -14.57 -1.67 -15.67
CA ASP A 142 -14.64 -0.43 -16.45
C ASP A 142 -15.02 0.81 -15.63
N ALA A 143 -15.09 0.70 -14.30
CA ALA A 143 -15.46 1.82 -13.44
C ALA A 143 -14.46 2.98 -13.51
N GLU A 144 -14.92 4.16 -13.13
CA GLU A 144 -14.07 5.33 -12.93
C GLU A 144 -13.87 5.61 -11.44
N ILE A 145 -12.68 6.11 -11.11
CA ILE A 145 -12.46 6.80 -9.85
C ILE A 145 -12.72 8.29 -10.05
N TRP A 146 -13.38 8.89 -9.06
CA TRP A 146 -13.79 10.28 -9.04
C TRP A 146 -13.04 10.99 -7.93
N ILE A 147 -12.40 12.08 -8.30
CA ILE A 147 -11.70 12.98 -7.40
C ILE A 147 -12.59 14.18 -7.20
N THR A 148 -12.84 14.53 -5.94
CA THR A 148 -13.62 15.71 -5.57
C THR A 148 -12.77 16.64 -4.73
N ILE A 149 -12.72 17.92 -5.08
CA ILE A 149 -12.11 18.96 -4.28
C ILE A 149 -13.21 19.87 -3.74
N GLU A 150 -13.22 20.04 -2.42
CA GLU A 150 -14.05 21.00 -1.71
C GLU A 150 -13.25 22.28 -1.48
N GLY A 151 -13.79 23.41 -1.94
CA GLY A 151 -13.23 24.73 -1.67
C GLY A 151 -13.55 25.25 -0.27
N TRP A 152 -12.77 26.20 0.24
CA TRP A 152 -13.08 26.89 1.51
C TRP A 152 -14.39 27.70 1.45
N ASP A 153 -14.83 28.06 0.25
CA ASP A 153 -16.12 28.69 -0.04
C ASP A 153 -17.29 27.69 -0.09
N GLY A 154 -17.02 26.38 0.07
CA GLY A 154 -18.02 25.31 0.00
C GLY A 154 -18.34 24.84 -1.42
N SER A 155 -17.66 25.36 -2.44
CA SER A 155 -17.77 24.87 -3.83
C SER A 155 -17.23 23.44 -3.96
N MET A 156 -17.76 22.69 -4.93
CA MET A 156 -17.40 21.30 -5.19
C MET A 156 -16.98 21.15 -6.65
N HIS A 157 -15.75 20.71 -6.87
CA HIS A 157 -15.17 20.50 -8.18
C HIS A 157 -14.77 19.03 -8.35
N GLN A 158 -14.97 18.48 -9.54
CA GLN A 158 -14.83 17.03 -9.77
C GLN A 158 -14.08 16.73 -11.07
N ALA A 159 -13.30 15.65 -11.05
CA ALA A 159 -12.76 15.01 -12.23
C ALA A 159 -12.82 13.49 -12.09
N SER A 160 -12.78 12.77 -13.22
CA SER A 160 -12.73 11.31 -13.25
C SER A 160 -11.44 10.81 -13.89
N VAL A 161 -11.02 9.62 -13.48
CA VAL A 161 -9.95 8.84 -14.09
C VAL A 161 -10.43 7.39 -14.22
N PRO A 162 -10.19 6.71 -15.35
CA PRO A 162 -10.50 5.29 -15.47
C PRO A 162 -9.78 4.46 -14.40
N LEU A 163 -10.50 3.55 -13.71
CA LEU A 163 -9.91 2.68 -12.68
C LEU A 163 -8.77 1.83 -13.26
N ALA A 164 -8.91 1.39 -14.51
CA ALA A 164 -7.86 0.64 -15.23
C ALA A 164 -6.55 1.43 -15.39
N LYS A 165 -6.61 2.77 -15.45
CA LYS A 165 -5.42 3.62 -15.51
C LYS A 165 -4.82 3.86 -14.13
N ALA A 166 -5.66 4.03 -13.12
CA ALA A 166 -5.24 4.38 -11.76
C ALA A 166 -4.83 3.17 -10.91
N SER A 167 -5.37 1.98 -11.20
CA SER A 167 -5.04 0.75 -10.49
C SER A 167 -5.31 -0.50 -11.34
N PRO A 168 -4.41 -0.86 -12.26
CA PRO A 168 -4.50 -2.07 -13.08
C PRO A 168 -4.66 -3.34 -12.24
N ALA A 169 -3.92 -3.46 -11.12
CA ALA A 169 -4.03 -4.62 -10.23
C ALA A 169 -5.42 -4.76 -9.59
N THR A 170 -6.11 -3.66 -9.32
CA THR A 170 -7.50 -3.71 -8.83
C THR A 170 -8.44 -4.22 -9.91
N VAL A 171 -8.27 -3.79 -11.16
CA VAL A 171 -9.08 -4.28 -12.29
C VAL A 171 -8.85 -5.78 -12.50
N ALA A 172 -7.60 -6.23 -12.53
CA ALA A 172 -7.27 -7.65 -12.64
C ALA A 172 -7.83 -8.49 -11.48
N TRP A 173 -7.93 -7.91 -10.28
CA TRP A 173 -8.60 -8.56 -9.15
C TRP A 173 -10.12 -8.61 -9.34
N LEU A 174 -10.75 -7.52 -9.79
CA LEU A 174 -12.20 -7.46 -10.06
C LEU A 174 -12.64 -8.47 -11.13
N GLU A 175 -11.86 -8.62 -12.20
CA GLU A 175 -12.13 -9.61 -13.26
C GLU A 175 -12.13 -11.04 -12.72
N LYS A 176 -11.25 -11.34 -11.76
CA LYS A 176 -11.20 -12.64 -11.07
C LYS A 176 -12.36 -12.84 -10.09
N GLN A 177 -12.86 -11.77 -9.48
CA GLN A 177 -14.01 -11.82 -8.56
C GLN A 177 -15.35 -11.94 -9.30
N GLY A 178 -15.51 -11.25 -10.43
CA GLY A 178 -16.72 -11.23 -11.26
C GLY A 178 -16.94 -12.49 -12.11
N GLY A 179 -16.04 -13.48 -12.03
CA GLY A 179 -16.19 -14.82 -12.60
C GLY A 179 -16.80 -15.84 -11.63
N LYS A 180 -17.43 -15.39 -10.53
CA LYS A 180 -18.18 -16.22 -9.58
C LYS A 180 -19.64 -15.82 -9.52
#